data_AF-A0A1Y1MQ15-F1
#
_entry.id   AF-A0A1Y1MQ15-F1
#
_cell.length_a   1.000
_cell.length_b   1.000
_cell.length_c   1.000
_cell.angle_alpha   90.00
_cell.angle_beta   90.00
_cell.angle_gamma   90.00
#
_symmetry.space_group_name_H-M   'P 1'
#
loop_
_entity.id
_entity.type
_entity.pdbx_description
1 polymer ?
#
loop_
_entity_poly.entity_id
_entity_poly.type
_entity_poly.pdbx_seq_one_letter_code
_entity_poly.pdbx_strand_id
1 'polypeptide(L)'
;MSKDKVQIKLLKFFLDYSKMMSSEQRAMFTEYKNFIGWQIENKLSCHTLTEELAFLCKSQWETKSDGSNCAKQIIDFRAQRHLNDFQYEWIVINALCTFEMWERLKHLFIKPIWLTKRVVIKSVINPQLFMTVLHKHNAPTSVLEEFLPCIPDTELSTSLAKKLLCHQFVINYYVSQRDRLALLSYMQEISRDSEHYTYAERMLNSDKRWKN
;
A
#
# COMPACT_ATOMS: atom_id res chain seq x y z
N MET A 1 17.83 -10.47 23.69
CA MET A 1 17.23 -10.74 25.04
C MET A 1 15.90 -11.45 24.79
N SER A 2 15.57 -12.57 25.47
CA SER A 2 14.30 -13.28 25.19
C SER A 2 13.09 -12.44 25.61
N LYS A 3 11.95 -12.57 24.91
CA LYS A 3 10.72 -11.80 25.19
C LYS A 3 10.21 -12.05 26.61
N ASP A 4 10.39 -13.25 27.15
CA ASP A 4 10.08 -13.57 28.56
C ASP A 4 10.89 -12.69 29.54
N LYS A 5 12.19 -12.49 29.26
CA LYS A 5 13.05 -11.60 30.06
C LYS A 5 12.62 -10.13 29.96
N VAL A 6 12.10 -9.70 28.81
CA VAL A 6 11.54 -8.34 28.62
C VAL A 6 10.25 -8.19 29.44
N GLN A 7 9.36 -9.18 29.41
CA GLN A 7 8.08 -9.16 30.13
C GLN A 7 8.29 -9.12 31.66
N ILE A 8 9.23 -9.91 32.18
CA ILE A 8 9.58 -9.90 33.61
C ILE A 8 10.14 -8.54 34.03
N LYS A 9 11.01 -7.93 33.21
CA LYS A 9 11.56 -6.60 33.49
C LYS A 9 10.50 -5.50 33.45
N LEU A 10 9.57 -5.56 32.49
CA LEU A 10 8.43 -4.64 32.40
C LEU A 10 7.50 -4.77 33.61
N LEU A 11 7.16 -6.00 34.01
CA LEU A 11 6.35 -6.25 35.20
C LEU A 11 6.99 -5.65 36.46
N LYS A 12 8.30 -5.85 36.63
CA LYS A 12 9.05 -5.30 37.76
C LYS A 12 9.05 -3.77 37.74
N PHE A 13 9.36 -3.15 36.59
CA PHE A 13 9.29 -1.70 36.43
C PHE A 13 7.90 -1.14 36.73
N PHE A 14 6.82 -1.80 36.29
CA PHE A 14 5.47 -1.34 36.60
C PHE A 14 5.17 -1.40 38.10
N LEU A 15 5.52 -2.49 38.76
CA LEU A 15 5.32 -2.63 40.21
C LEU A 15 6.08 -1.53 40.98
N ASP A 16 7.31 -1.25 40.55
CA ASP A 16 8.19 -0.28 41.22
C ASP A 16 7.72 1.17 41.00
N TYR A 17 7.16 1.51 39.83
CA TYR A 17 6.93 2.90 39.43
C TYR A 17 5.45 3.27 39.14
N SER A 18 4.51 2.32 39.17
CA SER A 18 3.09 2.57 38.81
C SER A 18 2.41 3.69 39.61
N LYS A 19 2.80 3.88 40.87
CA LYS A 19 2.27 4.93 41.76
C LYS A 19 2.76 6.34 41.40
N MET A 20 3.91 6.44 40.72
CA MET A 20 4.51 7.70 40.28
C MET A 20 4.11 8.10 38.86
N MET A 21 3.52 7.16 38.11
CA MET A 21 3.04 7.41 36.75
C MET A 21 1.75 8.24 36.73
N SER A 22 1.54 9.00 35.65
CA SER A 22 0.21 9.56 35.35
C SER A 22 -0.78 8.46 34.95
N SER A 23 -2.08 8.79 34.90
CA SER A 23 -3.11 7.89 34.37
C SER A 23 -2.81 7.48 32.92
N GLU A 24 -2.36 8.42 32.10
CA GLU A 24 -1.95 8.20 30.70
C GLU A 24 -0.75 7.26 30.58
N GLN A 25 0.29 7.47 31.39
CA GLN A 25 1.48 6.62 31.41
C GLN A 25 1.14 5.19 31.85
N ARG A 26 0.24 5.02 32.83
CA ARG A 26 -0.26 3.70 33.24
C ARG A 26 -1.05 3.00 32.14
N ALA A 27 -1.87 3.74 31.39
CA ALA A 27 -2.64 3.19 30.27
C ALA A 27 -1.72 2.70 29.16
N MET A 28 -0.76 3.53 28.72
CA MET A 28 0.25 3.15 27.74
C MET A 28 1.06 1.93 28.16
N PHE A 29 1.46 1.87 29.44
CA PHE A 29 2.22 0.74 29.96
C PHE A 29 1.41 -0.56 29.96
N THR A 30 0.13 -0.47 30.30
CA THR A 30 -0.80 -1.61 30.28
C THR A 30 -0.98 -2.12 28.85
N GLU A 31 -1.15 -1.22 27.88
CA GLU A 31 -1.26 -1.56 26.47
C GLU A 31 0.00 -2.26 25.93
N TYR A 32 1.18 -1.76 26.32
CA TYR A 32 2.47 -2.35 25.97
C TYR A 32 2.70 -3.71 26.64
N LYS A 33 2.29 -3.88 27.90
CA LYS A 33 2.34 -5.18 28.58
C LYS A 33 1.44 -6.21 27.89
N ASN A 34 0.21 -5.83 27.54
CA ASN A 34 -0.72 -6.71 26.83
C ASN A 34 -0.18 -7.09 25.45
N PHE A 35 0.52 -6.17 24.79
CA PHE A 35 1.22 -6.41 23.52
C PHE A 35 2.32 -7.46 23.62
N ILE A 36 3.24 -7.30 24.56
CA ILE A 36 4.33 -8.27 24.74
C ILE A 36 3.78 -9.65 25.15
N GLY A 37 2.71 -9.69 25.95
CA GLY A 37 2.02 -10.94 26.30
C GLY A 37 1.47 -11.66 25.07
N TRP A 38 0.71 -10.96 24.22
CA TRP A 38 0.18 -11.51 22.97
C TRP A 38 1.28 -12.00 22.02
N GLN A 39 2.39 -11.26 21.91
CA GLN A 39 3.56 -11.65 21.11
C GLN A 39 4.17 -12.98 21.57
N ILE A 40 4.26 -13.21 22.88
CA ILE A 40 4.81 -14.43 23.48
C ILE A 40 3.87 -15.61 23.21
N GLU A 41 2.57 -15.43 23.44
CA GLU A 41 1.53 -16.45 23.18
C GLU A 41 1.55 -16.93 21.72
N ASN A 42 1.76 -16.01 20.78
CA ASN A 42 1.74 -16.30 19.34
C ASN A 42 3.13 -16.60 18.74
N LYS A 43 4.18 -16.72 19.57
CA LYS A 43 5.58 -16.98 19.16
C LYS A 43 6.10 -15.99 18.10
N LEU A 44 5.66 -14.74 18.14
CA LEU A 44 6.01 -13.73 17.16
C LEU A 44 7.37 -13.11 17.51
N SER A 45 8.27 -12.95 16.55
CA SER A 45 9.59 -12.32 16.73
C SER A 45 9.61 -10.83 16.40
N CYS A 46 8.51 -10.27 15.90
CA CYS A 46 8.39 -8.90 15.41
C CYS A 46 8.67 -7.86 16.50
N HIS A 47 9.24 -6.72 16.10
CA HIS A 47 9.67 -5.59 16.94
C HIS A 47 8.77 -4.36 16.79
N THR A 48 7.93 -4.30 15.74
CA THR A 48 6.99 -3.18 15.50
C THR A 48 5.57 -3.67 15.19
N LEU A 49 4.57 -2.82 15.47
CA LEU A 49 3.15 -3.06 15.11
C LEU A 49 2.97 -3.34 13.61
N THR A 50 3.83 -2.74 12.79
CA THR A 50 3.83 -2.91 11.33
C THR A 50 4.28 -4.30 10.91
N GLU A 51 5.38 -4.80 11.48
CA GLU A 51 5.88 -6.16 11.22
C GLU A 51 4.89 -7.24 11.68
N GLU A 52 4.16 -6.95 12.74
CA GLU A 52 3.25 -7.89 13.38
C GLU A 52 1.91 -8.02 12.66
N LEU A 53 1.30 -6.88 12.28
CA LEU A 53 0.16 -6.92 11.38
C LEU A 53 0.58 -7.49 10.02
N ALA A 54 1.80 -7.21 9.55
CA ALA A 54 2.30 -7.79 8.32
C ALA A 54 2.41 -9.33 8.41
N PHE A 55 2.91 -9.86 9.53
CA PHE A 55 2.97 -11.30 9.75
C PHE A 55 1.58 -11.94 9.84
N LEU A 56 0.63 -11.33 10.56
CA LEU A 56 -0.76 -11.78 10.63
C LEU A 56 -1.44 -11.78 9.25
N CYS A 57 -1.24 -10.71 8.50
CA CYS A 57 -1.71 -10.56 7.13
C CYS A 57 -1.17 -11.68 6.23
N LYS A 58 0.15 -11.92 6.27
CA LYS A 58 0.80 -12.96 5.48
C LYS A 58 0.30 -14.36 5.84
N SER A 59 0.26 -14.69 7.14
CA SER A 59 -0.19 -16.01 7.59
C SER A 59 -1.64 -16.29 7.16
N GLN A 60 -2.50 -15.26 7.20
CA GLN A 60 -3.86 -15.33 6.69
C GLN A 60 -3.94 -15.55 5.18
N TRP A 61 -3.10 -14.88 4.40
CA TRP A 61 -3.20 -14.93 2.94
C TRP A 61 -2.55 -16.17 2.31
N GLU A 62 -1.66 -16.84 3.05
CA GLU A 62 -1.06 -18.13 2.65
C GLU A 62 -1.98 -19.33 2.95
N THR A 63 -2.82 -19.28 4.00
CA THR A 63 -3.80 -20.34 4.31
C THR A 63 -5.09 -20.17 3.50
N LYS A 64 -5.21 -20.88 2.37
CA LYS A 64 -6.36 -20.84 1.44
C LYS A 64 -7.67 -21.49 1.94
N SER A 65 -7.86 -21.80 3.23
CA SER A 65 -9.04 -22.52 3.73
C SER A 65 -9.88 -21.67 4.69
N ASP A 66 -11.06 -21.24 4.22
CA ASP A 66 -12.16 -20.59 4.97
C ASP A 66 -11.78 -19.39 5.84
N GLY A 67 -11.70 -18.22 5.19
CA GLY A 67 -11.31 -16.94 5.77
C GLY A 67 -12.22 -16.34 6.86
N SER A 68 -13.13 -17.11 7.48
CA SER A 68 -14.05 -16.59 8.51
C SER A 68 -13.37 -16.38 9.88
N ASN A 69 -12.44 -17.26 10.28
CA ASN A 69 -11.81 -17.20 11.61
C ASN A 69 -10.57 -16.28 11.64
N CYS A 70 -9.91 -16.08 10.50
CA CYS A 70 -8.68 -15.27 10.40
C CYS A 70 -8.93 -13.77 10.16
N ALA A 71 -10.00 -13.39 9.45
CA ALA A 71 -10.40 -11.99 9.35
C ALA A 71 -10.68 -11.38 10.74
N LYS A 72 -11.18 -12.21 11.67
CA LYS A 72 -11.41 -11.85 13.06
C LYS A 72 -10.14 -11.45 13.78
N GLN A 73 -9.00 -12.13 13.56
CA GLN A 73 -7.74 -11.78 14.24
C GLN A 73 -7.22 -10.40 13.83
N ILE A 74 -7.33 -10.03 12.55
CA ILE A 74 -6.97 -8.68 12.08
C ILE A 74 -7.91 -7.62 12.65
N ILE A 75 -9.21 -7.91 12.70
CA ILE A 75 -10.22 -7.02 13.28
C ILE A 75 -9.98 -6.84 14.79
N ASP A 76 -9.75 -7.92 15.51
CA ASP A 76 -9.49 -7.93 16.94
C ASP A 76 -8.17 -7.19 17.25
N PHE A 77 -7.12 -7.41 16.45
CA PHE A 77 -5.86 -6.66 16.57
C PHE A 77 -6.09 -5.16 16.36
N ARG A 78 -6.85 -4.79 15.33
CA ARG A 78 -7.20 -3.39 15.06
C ARG A 78 -7.95 -2.75 16.24
N ALA A 79 -8.93 -3.46 16.79
CA ALA A 79 -9.73 -3.00 17.91
C ALA A 79 -8.91 -2.85 19.20
N GLN A 80 -8.08 -3.85 19.52
CA GLN A 80 -7.21 -3.85 20.71
C GLN A 80 -6.14 -2.77 20.67
N ARG A 81 -5.72 -2.35 19.47
CA ARG A 81 -4.68 -1.33 19.25
C ARG A 81 -5.23 0.04 18.91
N HIS A 82 -6.54 0.21 18.95
CA HIS A 82 -7.22 1.47 18.66
C HIS A 82 -6.76 2.14 17.35
N LEU A 83 -6.45 1.33 16.32
CA LEU A 83 -5.94 1.87 15.06
C LEU A 83 -7.06 2.58 14.29
N ASN A 84 -6.81 3.84 13.96
CA ASN A 84 -7.68 4.58 13.04
C ASN A 84 -7.57 4.01 11.61
N ASP A 85 -8.50 4.39 10.73
CA ASP A 85 -8.54 3.86 9.35
C ASP A 85 -7.23 4.10 8.60
N PHE A 86 -6.62 5.28 8.78
CA PHE A 86 -5.36 5.62 8.11
C PHE A 86 -4.21 4.72 8.57
N GLN A 87 -4.02 4.57 9.88
CA GLN A 87 -2.98 3.72 10.45
C GLN A 87 -3.16 2.27 10.01
N TYR A 88 -4.40 1.78 10.05
CA TYR A 88 -4.72 0.43 9.62
C TYR A 88 -4.39 0.20 8.15
N GLU A 89 -4.92 1.02 7.23
CA GLU A 89 -4.64 0.87 5.80
C GLU A 89 -3.17 1.06 5.47
N TRP A 90 -2.50 2.04 6.10
CA TRP A 90 -1.07 2.28 5.92
C TRP A 90 -0.25 1.05 6.24
N ILE A 91 -0.53 0.39 7.36
CA ILE A 91 0.18 -0.83 7.75
C ILE A 91 -0.15 -1.97 6.78
N VAL A 92 -1.42 -2.17 6.43
CA VAL A 92 -1.84 -3.23 5.50
C VAL A 92 -1.19 -3.08 4.13
N ILE A 93 -1.11 -1.85 3.59
CA ILE A 93 -0.46 -1.59 2.29
C ILE A 93 1.03 -1.87 2.39
N ASN A 94 1.72 -1.37 3.41
CA ASN A 94 3.14 -1.63 3.59
C ASN A 94 3.44 -3.12 3.75
N ALA A 95 2.59 -3.86 4.47
CA ALA A 95 2.70 -5.30 4.60
C ALA A 95 2.57 -6.02 3.25
N LEU A 96 1.51 -5.71 2.49
CA LEU A 96 1.27 -6.28 1.16
C LEU A 96 2.43 -5.99 0.21
N CYS A 97 2.96 -4.76 0.23
CA CYS A 97 4.07 -4.36 -0.61
C CYS A 97 5.37 -5.08 -0.20
N THR A 98 5.65 -5.21 1.11
CA THR A 98 6.83 -5.91 1.63
C THR A 98 6.86 -7.39 1.22
N PHE A 99 5.69 -8.01 1.09
CA PHE A 99 5.55 -9.40 0.62
C PHE A 99 5.20 -9.53 -0.86
N GLU A 100 5.26 -8.43 -1.62
CA GLU A 100 4.98 -8.40 -3.06
C GLU A 100 3.62 -9.00 -3.44
N MET A 101 2.62 -8.88 -2.55
CA MET A 101 1.29 -9.45 -2.71
C MET A 101 0.38 -8.53 -3.52
N TRP A 102 0.83 -8.17 -4.73
CA TRP A 102 0.21 -7.16 -5.58
C TRP A 102 -1.25 -7.48 -5.95
N GLU A 103 -1.55 -8.74 -6.27
CA GLU A 103 -2.92 -9.16 -6.59
C GLU A 103 -3.89 -8.96 -5.42
N ARG A 104 -3.42 -9.21 -4.20
CA ARG A 104 -4.22 -9.02 -2.99
C ARG A 104 -4.43 -7.54 -2.70
N LEU A 105 -3.39 -6.72 -2.89
CA LEU A 105 -3.47 -5.26 -2.81
C LEU A 105 -4.51 -4.71 -3.79
N LYS A 106 -4.47 -5.13 -5.06
CA LYS A 106 -5.46 -4.77 -6.07
C LYS A 106 -6.86 -5.17 -5.66
N HIS A 107 -7.06 -6.43 -5.24
CA HIS A 107 -8.36 -6.91 -4.78
C HIS A 107 -8.93 -6.09 -3.62
N LEU A 108 -8.08 -5.64 -2.69
CA LEU A 108 -8.52 -4.85 -1.52
C LEU A 108 -8.85 -3.41 -1.88
N PHE A 109 -8.05 -2.76 -2.72
CA PHE A 109 -8.12 -1.31 -2.91
C PHE A 109 -8.73 -0.87 -4.25
N ILE A 110 -8.69 -1.68 -5.31
CA ILE A 110 -9.36 -1.36 -6.57
C ILE A 110 -10.80 -1.83 -6.50
N LYS A 111 -11.75 -0.88 -6.52
CA LYS A 111 -13.18 -1.19 -6.41
C LYS A 111 -13.98 -0.59 -7.57
N PRO A 112 -14.92 -1.34 -8.14
CA PRO A 112 -15.84 -0.78 -9.13
C PRO A 112 -16.80 0.19 -8.45
N ILE A 113 -17.03 1.34 -9.08
CA ILE A 113 -18.16 2.20 -8.80
C ILE A 113 -19.32 1.69 -9.65
N TRP A 114 -20.33 1.13 -9.01
CA TRP A 114 -21.45 0.48 -9.70
C TRP A 114 -22.14 1.40 -10.72
N LEU A 115 -22.19 2.73 -10.47
CA LEU A 115 -22.96 3.67 -11.29
C LEU A 115 -22.23 4.04 -12.58
N THR A 116 -20.91 4.14 -12.53
CA THR A 116 -20.12 4.75 -13.61
C THR A 116 -19.32 3.74 -14.42
N LYS A 117 -19.39 2.44 -14.05
CA LYS A 117 -18.52 1.37 -14.59
C LYS A 117 -17.02 1.67 -14.47
N ARG A 118 -16.65 2.69 -13.68
CA ARG A 118 -15.25 3.04 -13.40
C ARG A 118 -14.75 2.23 -12.23
N VAL A 119 -13.45 2.03 -12.16
CA VAL A 119 -12.75 1.51 -10.99
C VAL A 119 -12.03 2.66 -10.29
N VAL A 120 -11.98 2.62 -8.96
CA VAL A 120 -11.28 3.63 -8.15
C VAL A 120 -10.45 2.99 -7.06
N ILE A 121 -9.44 3.71 -6.61
CA ILE A 121 -8.72 3.38 -5.37
C ILE A 121 -9.62 3.74 -4.20
N LYS A 122 -10.18 2.72 -3.53
CA LYS A 122 -10.97 2.87 -2.31
C LYS A 122 -10.04 2.78 -1.10
N SER A 123 -9.46 3.92 -0.72
CA SER A 123 -8.57 4.06 0.44
C SER A 123 -8.79 5.41 1.11
N VAL A 124 -8.53 5.49 2.42
CA VAL A 124 -8.44 6.78 3.13
C VAL A 124 -7.10 7.49 2.87
N ILE A 125 -6.13 6.78 2.29
CA ILE A 125 -4.84 7.33 1.88
C ILE A 125 -5.03 8.01 0.52
N ASN A 126 -4.55 9.24 0.42
CA ASN A 126 -4.64 9.97 -0.85
C ASN A 126 -3.86 9.25 -1.98
N PRO A 127 -4.28 9.38 -3.25
CA PRO A 127 -3.69 8.62 -4.35
C PRO A 127 -2.20 8.87 -4.56
N GLN A 128 -1.71 10.10 -4.36
CA GLN A 128 -0.29 10.42 -4.52
C GLN A 128 0.58 9.66 -3.51
N LEU A 129 0.17 9.66 -2.25
CA LEU A 129 0.85 8.95 -1.18
C LEU A 129 0.75 7.43 -1.40
N PHE A 130 -0.42 6.93 -1.81
CA PHE A 130 -0.62 5.52 -2.17
C PHE A 130 0.39 5.08 -3.23
N MET A 131 0.44 5.76 -4.38
CA MET A 131 1.37 5.46 -5.47
C MET A 131 2.84 5.57 -5.05
N THR A 132 3.16 6.55 -4.22
CA THR A 132 4.54 6.73 -3.69
C THR A 132 4.97 5.53 -2.84
N VAL A 133 4.07 4.97 -2.02
CA VAL A 133 4.39 3.78 -1.20
C VAL A 133 4.68 2.58 -2.10
N LEU A 134 3.84 2.32 -3.10
CA LEU A 134 4.05 1.20 -4.03
C LEU A 134 5.42 1.33 -4.73
N HIS A 135 5.74 2.52 -5.22
CA HIS A 135 7.02 2.77 -5.88
C HIS A 135 8.23 2.59 -4.92
N LYS A 136 8.14 3.08 -3.68
CA LYS A 136 9.19 2.88 -2.67
C LYS A 136 9.46 1.42 -2.33
N HIS A 137 8.45 0.57 -2.49
CA HIS A 137 8.56 -0.88 -2.32
C HIS A 137 8.90 -1.60 -3.64
N ASN A 138 9.39 -0.88 -4.66
CA ASN A 138 9.79 -1.43 -5.95
C ASN A 138 8.66 -2.20 -6.66
N ALA A 139 7.41 -1.76 -6.50
CA ALA A 139 6.30 -2.35 -7.25
C ALA A 139 6.60 -2.31 -8.76
N PRO A 140 6.39 -3.42 -9.50
CA PRO A 140 6.58 -3.44 -10.94
C PRO A 140 5.77 -2.35 -11.63
N THR A 141 6.29 -1.78 -12.71
CA THR A 141 5.61 -0.73 -13.47
C THR A 141 4.22 -1.17 -13.93
N SER A 142 4.04 -2.45 -14.29
CA SER A 142 2.74 -3.02 -14.62
C SER A 142 1.71 -2.90 -13.49
N VAL A 143 2.14 -3.11 -12.23
CA VAL A 143 1.28 -2.95 -11.05
C VAL A 143 0.91 -1.48 -10.87
N LEU A 144 1.87 -0.56 -10.98
CA LEU A 144 1.60 0.87 -10.89
C LEU A 144 0.61 1.33 -11.96
N GLU A 145 0.75 0.83 -13.18
CA GLU A 145 -0.12 1.13 -14.32
C GLU A 145 -1.56 0.61 -14.17
N GLU A 146 -1.81 -0.38 -13.31
CA GLU A 146 -3.17 -0.80 -12.97
C GLU A 146 -3.86 0.17 -11.99
N PHE A 147 -3.10 0.86 -11.14
CA PHE A 147 -3.64 1.84 -10.19
C PHE A 147 -3.83 3.24 -10.80
N LEU A 148 -2.99 3.64 -11.76
CA LEU A 148 -3.07 4.96 -12.39
C LEU A 148 -4.46 5.30 -13.00
N PRO A 149 -5.13 4.41 -13.77
CA PRO A 149 -6.48 4.66 -14.28
C PRO A 149 -7.54 4.78 -13.18
N CYS A 150 -7.26 4.29 -11.97
CA CYS A 150 -8.16 4.34 -10.83
C CYS A 150 -8.15 5.71 -10.11
N ILE A 151 -7.28 6.63 -10.53
CA ILE A 151 -7.18 8.00 -10.01
C ILE A 151 -8.11 8.90 -10.85
N PRO A 152 -9.19 9.48 -10.28
CA PRO A 152 -10.16 10.25 -11.07
C PRO A 152 -9.60 11.53 -11.70
N ASP A 153 -8.66 12.17 -11.02
CA ASP A 153 -7.95 13.35 -11.52
C ASP A 153 -6.92 12.92 -12.56
N THR A 154 -7.21 13.22 -13.82
CA THR A 154 -6.37 12.85 -14.97
C THR A 154 -5.04 13.59 -15.02
N GLU A 155 -5.00 14.84 -14.53
CA GLU A 155 -3.76 15.62 -14.48
C GLU A 155 -2.84 15.05 -13.41
N LEU A 156 -3.38 14.78 -12.22
CA LEU A 156 -2.65 14.11 -11.15
C LEU A 156 -2.14 12.74 -11.61
N SER A 157 -3.01 11.90 -12.17
CA SER A 157 -2.66 10.55 -12.65
C SER A 157 -1.53 10.59 -13.68
N THR A 158 -1.64 11.44 -14.70
CA THR A 158 -0.61 11.58 -15.74
C THR A 158 0.70 12.13 -15.16
N SER A 159 0.62 13.09 -14.23
CA SER A 159 1.82 13.64 -13.57
C SER A 159 2.55 12.58 -12.72
N LEU A 160 1.82 11.71 -12.03
CA LEU A 160 2.38 10.59 -11.28
C LEU A 160 2.99 9.56 -12.21
N ALA A 161 2.31 9.20 -13.30
CA ALA A 161 2.80 8.26 -14.29
C ALA A 161 4.17 8.70 -14.86
N LYS A 162 4.32 9.99 -15.19
CA LYS A 162 5.62 10.55 -15.61
C LYS A 162 6.69 10.43 -14.53
N LYS A 163 6.39 10.85 -13.30
CA LYS A 163 7.33 10.79 -12.16
C LYS A 163 7.78 9.37 -11.84
N LEU A 164 6.88 8.39 -12.02
CA LEU A 164 7.10 6.98 -11.72
C LEU A 164 7.56 6.17 -12.94
N LEU A 165 7.90 6.85 -14.05
CA LEU A 165 8.38 6.24 -15.30
C LEU A 165 7.43 5.17 -15.88
N CYS A 166 6.13 5.34 -15.67
CA CYS A 166 5.06 4.53 -16.26
C CYS A 166 4.80 5.00 -17.70
N HIS A 167 5.79 4.80 -18.57
CA HIS A 167 5.82 5.36 -19.92
C HIS A 167 4.64 4.90 -20.78
N GLN A 168 4.26 3.62 -20.67
CA GLN A 168 3.17 3.04 -21.44
C GLN A 168 1.85 3.74 -21.15
N PHE A 169 1.56 4.02 -19.87
CA PHE A 169 0.38 4.79 -19.46
C PHE A 169 0.39 6.21 -20.06
N VAL A 170 1.51 6.94 -19.98
CA VAL A 170 1.61 8.32 -20.49
C VAL A 170 1.45 8.37 -22.02
N ILE A 171 2.05 7.43 -22.75
CA ILE A 171 1.89 7.32 -24.20
C ILE A 171 0.41 7.08 -24.54
N ASN A 172 -0.23 6.12 -23.87
CA ASN A 172 -1.64 5.81 -24.05
C ASN A 172 -2.54 7.01 -23.75
N TYR A 173 -2.21 7.81 -22.74
CA TYR A 173 -2.91 9.05 -22.43
C TYR A 173 -2.86 10.03 -23.61
N TYR A 174 -1.68 10.38 -24.14
CA TYR A 174 -1.58 11.33 -25.26
C TYR A 174 -2.22 10.80 -26.55
N VAL A 175 -2.09 9.50 -26.82
CA VAL A 175 -2.79 8.83 -27.90
C VAL A 175 -4.31 8.98 -27.76
N SER A 176 -4.85 8.77 -26.55
CA SER A 176 -6.30 8.88 -26.30
C SER A 176 -6.81 10.31 -26.50
N GLN A 177 -5.98 11.30 -26.16
CA GLN A 177 -6.27 12.72 -26.39
C GLN A 177 -6.12 13.14 -27.85
N ARG A 178 -5.51 12.29 -28.70
CA ARG A 178 -5.11 12.58 -30.07
C ARG A 178 -4.15 13.78 -30.15
N ASP A 179 -3.31 13.93 -29.13
CA ASP A 179 -2.34 15.03 -29.03
C ASP A 179 -0.97 14.56 -29.53
N ARG A 180 -0.72 14.81 -30.82
CA ARG A 180 0.49 14.38 -31.50
C ARG A 180 1.72 15.12 -31.00
N LEU A 181 1.57 16.42 -30.73
CA LEU A 181 2.66 17.28 -30.29
C LEU A 181 3.09 16.94 -28.86
N ALA A 182 2.14 16.69 -27.96
CA ALA A 182 2.46 16.25 -26.61
C ALA A 182 3.14 14.87 -26.59
N LEU A 183 2.72 13.93 -27.44
CA LEU A 183 3.38 12.63 -27.57
C LEU A 183 4.82 12.78 -28.09
N LEU A 184 5.04 13.57 -29.15
CA LEU A 184 6.38 13.85 -29.66
C LEU A 184 7.30 14.49 -28.61
N SER A 185 6.76 15.46 -27.87
CA SER A 185 7.49 16.14 -26.79
C SER A 185 7.90 15.13 -25.72
N TYR A 186 6.95 14.29 -25.27
CA TYR A 186 7.22 13.27 -24.26
C TYR A 186 8.23 12.21 -24.73
N MET A 187 8.23 11.84 -26.01
CA MET A 187 9.23 10.91 -26.56
C MET A 187 10.68 11.43 -26.44
N GLN A 188 10.89 12.74 -26.27
CA GLN A 188 12.22 13.30 -26.02
C GLN A 188 12.73 12.97 -24.60
N GLU A 189 11.82 12.65 -23.67
CA GLU A 189 12.13 12.25 -22.29
C GLU A 189 12.38 10.72 -22.17
N ILE A 190 12.11 9.95 -23.23
CA ILE A 190 12.21 8.48 -23.24
C ILE A 190 13.50 8.06 -23.96
N SER A 191 14.21 7.06 -23.43
CA SER A 191 15.37 6.48 -24.12
C SER A 191 14.97 5.89 -25.48
N ARG A 192 15.71 6.25 -26.54
CA ARG A 192 15.46 5.79 -27.91
C ARG A 192 15.59 4.28 -28.07
N ASP A 193 16.40 3.64 -27.23
CA ASP A 193 16.63 2.19 -27.26
C ASP A 193 15.57 1.41 -26.46
N SER A 194 14.58 2.10 -25.86
CA SER A 194 13.54 1.46 -25.06
C SER A 194 12.36 0.97 -25.91
N GLU A 195 11.72 -0.11 -25.46
CA GLU A 195 10.50 -0.63 -26.08
C GLU A 195 9.35 0.40 -26.10
N HIS A 196 9.31 1.29 -25.09
CA HIS A 196 8.33 2.36 -25.00
C HIS A 196 8.51 3.41 -26.10
N TYR A 197 9.74 3.71 -26.50
CA TYR A 197 10.01 4.61 -27.62
C TYR A 197 9.51 3.99 -28.93
N THR A 198 9.86 2.73 -29.19
CA THR A 198 9.36 1.97 -30.36
C THR A 198 7.84 1.84 -30.36
N TYR A 199 7.22 1.70 -29.18
CA TYR A 199 5.76 1.70 -29.05
C TYR A 199 5.17 3.07 -29.42
N ALA A 200 5.72 4.17 -28.90
CA ALA A 200 5.27 5.51 -29.22
C ALA A 200 5.38 5.83 -30.72
N GLU A 201 6.48 5.44 -31.39
CA GLU A 201 6.63 5.56 -32.83
C GLU A 201 5.56 4.79 -33.60
N ARG A 202 5.28 3.54 -33.22
CA ARG A 202 4.21 2.73 -33.82
C ARG A 202 2.85 3.42 -33.67
N MET A 203 2.57 4.02 -32.52
CA MET A 203 1.32 4.74 -32.30
C MET A 203 1.23 6.00 -33.16
N LEU A 204 2.31 6.77 -33.32
CA LEU A 204 2.36 7.94 -34.20
C LEU A 204 2.12 7.61 -35.67
N ASN A 205 2.64 6.47 -36.13
CA ASN A 205 2.51 6.00 -37.52
C ASN A 205 1.20 5.23 -37.79
N SER A 206 0.34 5.07 -36.79
CA SER A 206 -0.98 4.46 -36.99
C SER A 206 -1.93 5.41 -37.73
N ASP A 207 -2.95 4.86 -38.40
CA ASP A 207 -3.99 5.62 -39.14
C ASP A 207 -4.92 6.48 -38.25
N LYS A 208 -4.48 6.83 -37.03
CA LYS A 208 -5.23 7.68 -36.12
C LYS A 208 -5.28 9.12 -36.61
N ARG A 209 -6.48 9.70 -36.60
CA ARG A 209 -6.68 11.13 -36.87
C ARG A 209 -6.26 11.96 -35.66
N TRP A 210 -5.07 12.54 -35.72
CA TRP A 210 -4.52 13.46 -34.73
C TRP A 210 -5.26 14.82 -34.75
N LYS A 211 -5.31 15.53 -33.61
CA LYS A 211 -5.90 16.87 -33.52
C LYS A 211 -4.98 17.98 -34.02
N ASN A 212 -3.66 17.75 -33.89
CA ASN A 212 -2.59 18.70 -34.18
C ASN A 212 -1.52 18.01 -35.03
#